data_AF-A0A443J708-F1
#
_entry.id   AF-A0A443J708-F1
#
_cell.length_a   1.000
_cell.length_b   1.000
_cell.length_c   1.000
_cell.angle_alpha   90.00
_cell.angle_beta   90.00
_cell.angle_gamma   90.00
#
_symmetry.space_group_name_H-M   'P 1'
#
loop_
_entity.id
_entity.type
_entity.pdbx_description
1 polymer ?
#
loop_
_entity_poly.entity_id
_entity_poly.type
_entity_poly.pdbx_seq_one_letter_code
_entity_poly.pdbx_strand_id
1 'polypeptide(L)'
;MNVRELTFRGEDKAVLYACGVCGSLFSSKVYACADELAHATARQAAEECCAPCHCACGVVIEKYYTACTDCRERHRLERATIITDYTGPVQSDAVTGEWGEGYSSDEDTLREYCKGYDEKLPAYCWPCKASPLRLDLDSILESALEDQHEDAAEQIVGDDELGAAIDKFNAAQTCITYYPDHTLVIVLDQERFDAILHPAEGGEARS
;
A
#
# COMPACT_ATOMS: atom_id res chain seq x y z
N MET A 1 1.90 15.49 29.56
CA MET A 1 1.25 14.16 29.63
C MET A 1 1.97 13.34 30.68
N ASN A 2 1.27 12.49 31.43
CA ASN A 2 1.86 11.75 32.56
C ASN A 2 2.56 10.49 32.06
N VAL A 3 3.90 10.45 32.07
CA VAL A 3 4.66 9.20 31.89
C VAL A 3 4.99 8.62 33.26
N ARG A 4 4.91 7.29 33.37
CA ARG A 4 5.33 6.58 34.56
C ARG A 4 6.67 5.91 34.28
N GLU A 5 7.66 6.20 35.10
CA GLU A 5 8.95 5.52 35.07
C GLU A 5 8.85 4.23 35.89
N LEU A 6 9.32 3.14 35.31
CA LEU A 6 9.33 1.82 35.96
C LEU A 6 10.78 1.46 36.28
N THR A 7 11.05 1.14 37.54
CA THR A 7 12.36 0.71 38.04
C THR A 7 12.28 -0.72 38.58
N PHE A 8 13.42 -1.39 38.72
CA PHE A 8 13.48 -2.61 39.53
C PHE A 8 13.38 -2.27 41.02
N ARG A 9 12.85 -3.22 41.82
CA ARG A 9 12.66 -3.00 43.25
C ARG A 9 14.01 -2.80 43.94
N GLY A 10 14.19 -1.62 44.54
CA GLY A 10 15.44 -1.23 45.21
C GLY A 10 16.44 -0.54 44.30
N GLU A 11 16.07 -0.25 43.06
CA GLU A 11 16.86 0.54 42.11
C GLU A 11 16.18 1.87 41.80
N ASP A 12 17.00 2.91 41.59
CA ASP A 12 16.53 4.25 41.22
C ASP A 12 16.61 4.51 39.71
N LYS A 13 17.25 3.63 38.93
CA LYS A 13 17.37 3.79 37.47
C LYS A 13 16.12 3.27 36.78
N ALA A 14 15.45 4.14 36.01
CA ALA A 14 14.35 3.74 35.15
C ALA A 14 14.82 2.71 34.11
N VAL A 15 14.04 1.64 33.92
CA VAL A 15 14.28 0.59 32.93
C VAL A 15 13.23 0.56 31.83
N LEU A 16 12.03 1.04 32.11
CA LEU A 16 10.91 1.17 31.16
C LEU A 16 10.14 2.46 31.43
N TYR A 17 9.44 2.93 30.40
CA TYR A 17 8.53 4.08 30.46
C TYR A 17 7.14 3.61 30.06
N ALA A 18 6.12 3.94 30.85
CA ALA A 18 4.74 3.60 30.57
C ALA A 18 3.93 4.85 30.24
N CYS A 19 3.12 4.76 29.18
CA CYS A 19 2.12 5.79 28.91
C CYS A 19 1.12 5.86 30.08
N GLY A 20 0.90 7.04 30.65
CA GLY A 20 -0.03 7.21 31.76
C GLY A 20 -1.51 7.15 31.39
N VAL A 21 -1.84 7.04 30.09
CA VAL A 21 -3.23 6.91 29.60
C VAL A 21 -3.58 5.45 29.35
N CYS A 22 -2.90 4.78 28.40
CA CYS A 22 -3.20 3.40 28.02
C CYS A 22 -2.35 2.35 28.74
N GLY A 23 -1.28 2.74 29.43
CA GLY A 23 -0.37 1.80 30.11
C GLY A 23 0.62 1.08 29.20
N SER A 24 0.67 1.37 27.89
CA SER A 24 1.65 0.78 26.97
C SER A 24 3.09 1.06 27.45
N LEU A 25 3.95 0.04 27.30
CA LEU A 25 5.33 0.05 27.80
C LEU A 25 6.32 0.31 26.67
N PHE A 26 7.33 1.13 26.96
CA PHE A 26 8.39 1.53 26.05
C PHE A 26 9.75 1.27 26.71
N SER A 27 10.61 0.53 26.02
CA SER A 27 11.92 0.12 26.53
C SER A 27 13.03 0.90 25.83
N SER A 28 14.03 1.37 26.57
CA SER A 28 15.24 1.94 25.95
C SER A 28 16.02 0.90 25.15
N LYS A 29 15.92 -0.38 25.49
CA LYS A 29 16.72 -1.46 24.88
C LYS A 29 16.38 -1.77 23.41
N VAL A 30 15.27 -1.26 22.87
CA VAL A 30 14.91 -1.47 21.45
C VAL A 30 15.61 -0.49 20.52
N TYR A 31 16.23 0.56 21.07
CA TYR A 31 16.91 1.59 20.28
C TYR A 31 18.40 1.29 20.17
N ALA A 32 18.90 1.18 18.94
CA ALA A 32 20.31 0.98 18.64
C ALA A 32 21.10 2.31 18.67
N CYS A 33 21.12 2.98 19.83
CA CYS A 33 21.85 4.24 20.02
C CYS A 33 22.46 4.34 21.44
N ALA A 34 23.09 5.47 21.76
CA ALA A 34 23.69 5.69 23.09
C ALA A 34 22.61 5.64 24.19
N ASP A 35 22.97 5.12 25.37
CA ASP A 35 22.03 4.83 26.49
C ASP A 35 21.15 6.04 26.85
N GLU A 36 21.74 7.22 26.99
CA GLU A 36 21.00 8.46 27.31
C GLU A 36 19.96 8.80 26.24
N LEU A 37 20.31 8.67 24.96
CA LEU A 37 19.41 8.93 23.84
C LEU A 37 18.33 7.85 23.76
N ALA A 38 18.66 6.59 24.03
CA ALA A 38 17.72 5.48 24.05
C ALA A 38 16.66 5.68 25.15
N HIS A 39 17.07 6.12 26.34
CA HIS A 39 16.17 6.47 27.44
C HIS A 39 15.30 7.69 27.11
N ALA A 40 15.89 8.75 26.55
CA ALA A 40 15.14 9.94 26.11
C ALA A 40 14.08 9.58 25.06
N THR A 41 14.45 8.77 24.05
CA THR A 41 13.55 8.33 22.98
C THR A 41 12.42 7.44 23.52
N ALA A 42 12.74 6.49 24.41
CA ALA A 42 11.73 5.63 25.03
C ALA A 42 10.74 6.41 25.88
N ARG A 43 11.21 7.43 26.60
CA ARG A 43 10.35 8.33 27.37
C ARG A 43 9.44 9.15 26.45
N GLN A 44 9.99 9.78 25.41
CA GLN A 44 9.22 10.53 24.43
C GLN A 44 8.14 9.68 23.78
N ALA A 45 8.46 8.44 23.39
CA ALA A 45 7.48 7.51 22.84
C ALA A 45 6.32 7.21 23.81
N ALA A 46 6.59 7.14 25.12
CA ALA A 46 5.56 7.00 26.14
C ALA A 46 4.71 8.28 26.32
N GLU A 47 5.33 9.46 26.18
CA GLU A 47 4.65 10.76 26.22
C GLU A 47 3.70 10.93 25.02
N GLU A 48 4.17 10.58 23.82
CA GLU A 48 3.44 10.69 22.56
C GLU A 48 2.52 9.50 22.27
N CYS A 49 2.60 8.45 23.09
CA CYS A 49 1.90 7.18 22.87
C CYS A 49 0.43 7.36 22.58
N CYS A 50 -0.29 8.27 23.25
CA CYS A 50 -1.71 8.56 23.03
C CYS A 50 -1.96 9.91 22.37
N ALA A 51 -0.92 10.62 21.93
CA ALA A 51 -1.08 11.86 21.19
C ALA A 51 -1.68 11.58 19.80
N PRO A 52 -2.52 12.47 19.26
CA PRO A 52 -2.97 12.38 17.87
C PRO A 52 -1.78 12.50 16.92
N CYS A 53 -1.65 11.58 15.98
CA CYS A 53 -0.72 11.72 14.88
C CYS A 53 -1.30 12.69 13.85
N HIS A 54 -0.46 13.50 13.23
CA HIS A 54 -0.88 14.44 12.20
C HIS A 54 -0.11 14.14 10.92
N CYS A 55 -0.79 14.19 9.79
CA CYS A 55 -0.15 14.24 8.48
C CYS A 55 0.62 15.56 8.32
N ALA A 56 1.57 15.61 7.38
CA ALA A 56 2.26 16.85 7.01
C ALA A 56 1.31 18.00 6.61
N CYS A 57 0.10 17.69 6.12
CA CYS A 57 -0.94 18.69 5.84
C CYS A 57 -1.72 19.18 7.07
N GLY A 58 -1.43 18.65 8.27
CA GLY A 58 -2.09 19.02 9.53
C GLY A 58 -3.36 18.22 9.86
N VAL A 59 -3.83 17.33 8.99
CA VAL A 59 -4.96 16.44 9.27
C VAL A 59 -4.58 15.37 10.29
N VAL A 60 -5.43 15.12 11.29
CA VAL A 60 -5.26 14.03 12.26
C VAL A 60 -5.38 12.68 11.55
N ILE A 61 -4.45 11.78 11.80
CA ILE A 61 -4.38 10.45 11.20
C ILE A 61 -4.24 9.36 12.26
N GLU A 62 -4.60 8.13 11.88
CA GLU A 62 -4.39 6.95 12.72
C GLU A 62 -2.90 6.62 12.82
N LYS A 63 -2.46 6.08 13.96
CA LYS A 63 -1.03 5.93 14.30
C LYS A 63 -0.22 5.02 13.38
N TYR A 64 -0.88 4.16 12.61
CA TYR A 64 -0.21 3.27 11.65
C TYR A 64 -0.05 3.89 10.26
N TYR A 65 -0.56 5.12 10.06
CA TYR A 65 -0.35 5.89 8.84
C TYR A 65 0.65 7.01 9.05
N THR A 66 1.42 7.31 8.00
CA THR A 66 2.36 8.43 7.94
C THR A 66 1.80 9.63 7.17
N ALA A 67 0.70 9.45 6.46
CA ALA A 67 0.01 10.50 5.70
C ALA A 67 -1.50 10.21 5.61
N CYS A 68 -2.31 11.27 5.50
CA CYS A 68 -3.76 11.13 5.27
C CYS A 68 -4.03 10.56 3.87
N THR A 69 -5.26 10.11 3.63
CA THR A 69 -5.69 9.55 2.33
C THR A 69 -5.36 10.49 1.17
N ASP A 70 -5.75 11.77 1.25
CA ASP A 70 -5.51 12.75 0.18
C ASP A 70 -4.02 12.97 -0.10
N CYS A 71 -3.19 13.04 0.94
CA CYS A 71 -1.74 13.18 0.74
C CYS A 71 -1.11 11.92 0.17
N ARG A 72 -1.59 10.72 0.54
CA ARG A 72 -1.12 9.46 -0.05
C ARG A 72 -1.50 9.34 -1.52
N GLU A 73 -2.72 9.74 -1.88
CA GLU A 73 -3.16 9.80 -3.27
C GLU A 73 -2.31 10.80 -4.06
N ARG A 74 -2.15 12.02 -3.55
CA ARG A 74 -1.29 13.03 -4.18
C ARG A 74 0.14 12.52 -4.39
N HIS A 75 0.79 11.97 -3.35
CA HIS A 75 2.14 11.43 -3.49
C HIS A 75 2.22 10.28 -4.50
N ARG A 76 1.14 9.50 -4.66
CA ARG A 76 1.06 8.45 -5.69
C ARG A 76 1.03 9.07 -7.08
N LEU A 77 0.19 10.09 -7.28
CA LEU A 77 0.06 10.81 -8.56
C LEU A 77 1.32 11.58 -8.94
N GLU A 78 1.97 12.25 -7.99
CA GLU A 78 3.24 12.97 -8.20
C GLU A 78 4.37 12.05 -8.69
N ARG A 79 4.31 10.76 -8.34
CA ARG A 79 5.29 9.74 -8.75
C ARG A 79 4.90 9.03 -10.04
N ALA A 80 3.64 9.13 -10.46
CA ALA A 80 3.15 8.46 -11.65
C ALA A 80 3.61 9.21 -12.91
N THR A 81 3.92 8.45 -13.96
CA THR A 81 4.20 9.04 -15.28
C THR A 81 2.89 9.23 -16.04
N ILE A 82 2.62 10.47 -16.45
CA ILE A 82 1.45 10.77 -17.28
C ILE A 82 1.68 10.20 -18.69
N ILE A 83 0.70 9.45 -19.19
CA ILE A 83 0.69 8.90 -20.55
C ILE A 83 -0.60 9.28 -21.28
N THR A 84 -0.53 9.37 -22.61
CA THR A 84 -1.69 9.65 -23.48
C THR A 84 -1.95 8.55 -24.50
N ASP A 85 -0.93 7.76 -24.82
CA ASP A 85 -0.95 6.80 -25.93
C ASP A 85 -1.10 5.37 -25.38
N TYR A 86 -2.20 5.13 -24.66
CA TYR A 86 -2.53 3.81 -24.12
C TYR A 86 -3.81 3.26 -24.74
N THR A 87 -3.81 1.97 -25.04
CA THR A 87 -4.99 1.26 -25.52
C THR A 87 -5.10 -0.04 -24.74
N GLY A 88 -6.23 -0.23 -24.06
CA GLY A 88 -6.48 -1.38 -23.21
C GLY A 88 -7.25 -0.99 -21.96
N PRO A 89 -7.47 -1.95 -21.05
CA PRO A 89 -8.31 -1.74 -19.89
C PRO A 89 -7.77 -0.65 -18.96
N VAL A 90 -8.68 0.11 -18.38
CA VAL A 90 -8.39 1.15 -17.40
C VAL A 90 -9.19 0.91 -16.14
N GLN A 91 -8.72 1.44 -15.01
CA GLN A 91 -9.44 1.41 -13.74
C GLN A 91 -9.49 2.81 -13.11
N SER A 92 -10.60 3.14 -12.46
CA SER A 92 -10.75 4.37 -11.70
C SER A 92 -11.35 4.09 -10.32
N ASP A 93 -10.75 4.67 -9.28
CA ASP A 93 -11.25 4.56 -7.91
C ASP A 93 -12.50 5.43 -7.65
N ALA A 94 -12.90 6.27 -8.62
CA ALA A 94 -13.96 7.27 -8.45
C ALA A 94 -15.33 6.85 -9.01
N VAL A 95 -15.39 5.78 -9.81
CA VAL A 95 -16.59 5.31 -10.52
C VAL A 95 -16.64 3.79 -10.54
N THR A 96 -17.79 3.21 -10.87
CA THR A 96 -17.95 1.74 -10.87
C THR A 96 -17.39 1.07 -12.13
N GLY A 97 -17.42 1.74 -13.28
CA GLY A 97 -16.93 1.19 -14.56
C GLY A 97 -17.79 0.07 -15.15
N GLU A 98 -17.53 -0.27 -16.42
CA GLU A 98 -18.27 -1.29 -17.18
C GLU A 98 -18.17 -2.70 -16.55
N TRP A 99 -16.97 -3.08 -16.07
CA TRP A 99 -16.73 -4.41 -15.50
C TRP A 99 -16.93 -4.46 -13.98
N GLY A 100 -17.34 -3.35 -13.37
CA GLY A 100 -17.39 -3.19 -11.91
C GLY A 100 -16.02 -2.83 -11.31
N GLU A 101 -16.04 -2.42 -10.04
CA GLU A 101 -14.84 -2.07 -9.25
C GLU A 101 -13.92 -1.02 -9.90
N GLY A 102 -14.48 -0.18 -10.77
CA GLY A 102 -13.81 0.87 -11.50
C GLY A 102 -13.23 0.47 -12.85
N TYR A 103 -13.30 -0.81 -13.24
CA TYR A 103 -12.69 -1.31 -14.47
C TYR A 103 -13.55 -1.03 -15.71
N SER A 104 -12.90 -0.66 -16.81
CA SER A 104 -13.51 -0.52 -18.15
C SER A 104 -12.54 -1.03 -19.21
N SER A 105 -13.07 -1.47 -20.36
CA SER A 105 -12.27 -2.03 -21.47
C SER A 105 -11.25 -1.05 -22.04
N ASP A 106 -11.54 0.25 -21.98
CA ASP A 106 -10.68 1.35 -22.38
C ASP A 106 -11.19 2.70 -21.83
N GLU A 107 -10.46 3.78 -22.12
CA GLU A 107 -10.79 5.14 -21.72
C GLU A 107 -12.13 5.63 -22.29
N ASP A 108 -12.43 5.32 -23.55
CA ASP A 108 -13.65 5.79 -24.21
C ASP A 108 -14.87 5.12 -23.57
N THR A 109 -14.81 3.81 -23.31
CA THR A 109 -15.84 3.07 -22.58
C THR A 109 -16.06 3.63 -21.18
N LEU A 110 -14.99 4.00 -20.45
CA LEU A 110 -15.12 4.67 -19.15
C LEU A 110 -15.86 6.01 -19.26
N ARG A 111 -15.55 6.82 -20.27
CA ARG A 111 -16.22 8.11 -20.53
C ARG A 111 -17.69 7.90 -20.90
N GLU A 112 -18.00 6.89 -21.71
CA GLU A 112 -19.37 6.53 -22.07
C GLU A 112 -20.17 6.04 -20.87
N TYR A 113 -19.56 5.20 -20.02
CA TYR A 113 -20.15 4.75 -18.76
C TYR A 113 -20.56 5.93 -17.89
N CYS A 114 -19.66 6.88 -17.65
CA CYS A 114 -19.96 8.07 -16.85
C CYS A 114 -21.16 8.86 -17.40
N LYS A 115 -21.22 9.04 -18.73
CA LYS A 115 -22.35 9.74 -19.38
C LYS A 115 -23.66 8.95 -19.28
N GLY A 116 -23.60 7.63 -19.44
CA GLY A 116 -24.78 6.75 -19.43
C GLY A 116 -25.44 6.62 -18.05
N TYR A 117 -24.65 6.73 -16.99
CA TYR A 117 -25.08 6.58 -15.59
C TYR A 117 -25.15 7.90 -14.80
N ASP A 118 -24.98 9.05 -15.46
CA ASP A 118 -24.90 10.38 -14.82
C ASP A 118 -23.84 10.44 -13.70
N GLU A 119 -22.76 9.66 -13.84
CA GLU A 119 -21.62 9.69 -12.93
C GLU A 119 -20.64 10.79 -13.35
N LYS A 120 -20.03 11.44 -12.36
CA LYS A 120 -19.03 12.46 -12.63
C LYS A 120 -17.77 11.80 -13.17
N LEU A 121 -17.36 12.18 -14.39
CA LEU A 121 -16.11 11.71 -14.98
C LEU A 121 -14.94 11.86 -13.98
N PRO A 122 -14.11 10.83 -13.75
CA PRO A 122 -12.93 10.94 -12.89
C PRO A 122 -11.93 11.99 -13.38
N ALA A 123 -11.08 12.49 -12.49
CA ALA A 123 -9.99 13.40 -12.90
C ALA A 123 -8.91 12.66 -13.72
N TYR A 124 -8.73 11.39 -13.41
CA TYR A 124 -7.76 10.50 -14.03
C TYR A 124 -8.24 9.04 -13.93
N CYS A 125 -7.59 8.15 -14.68
CA CYS A 125 -7.68 6.70 -14.50
C CYS A 125 -6.29 6.05 -14.59
N TRP A 126 -6.21 4.82 -14.09
CA TRP A 126 -5.02 3.99 -14.10
C TRP A 126 -5.06 3.07 -15.33
N PRO A 127 -4.04 3.07 -16.20
CA PRO A 127 -3.93 2.04 -17.23
C PRO A 127 -3.67 0.69 -16.55
N CYS A 128 -4.19 -0.40 -17.11
CA CYS A 128 -4.00 -1.72 -16.53
C CYS A 128 -2.84 -2.50 -17.19
N LYS A 129 -2.18 -3.35 -16.39
CA LYS A 129 -1.27 -4.39 -16.86
C LYS A 129 -2.04 -5.71 -16.99
N ALA A 130 -1.91 -6.35 -18.15
CA ALA A 130 -2.35 -7.71 -18.34
C ALA A 130 -1.53 -8.65 -17.46
N SER A 131 -2.23 -9.51 -16.72
CA SER A 131 -1.68 -10.58 -15.90
C SER A 131 -2.26 -11.90 -16.40
N PRO A 132 -1.57 -12.60 -17.33
CA PRO A 132 -2.03 -13.89 -17.82
C PRO A 132 -1.98 -14.94 -16.71
N LEU A 133 -2.92 -15.88 -16.72
CA LEU A 133 -2.85 -17.05 -15.85
C LEU A 133 -1.60 -17.87 -16.19
N ARG A 134 -0.72 -18.04 -15.20
CA ARG A 134 0.48 -18.87 -15.32
C ARG A 134 0.69 -19.67 -14.04
N LEU A 135 1.07 -20.92 -14.21
CA LEU A 135 1.62 -21.74 -13.14
C LEU A 135 3.13 -21.54 -13.10
N ASP A 136 3.69 -21.40 -11.91
CA ASP A 136 5.11 -21.27 -11.68
C ASP A 136 5.61 -22.51 -10.95
N LEU A 137 6.51 -23.27 -11.60
CA LEU A 137 6.99 -24.54 -11.04
C LEU A 137 7.77 -24.29 -9.74
N ASP A 138 8.61 -23.26 -9.71
CA ASP A 138 9.46 -22.96 -8.55
C ASP A 138 8.59 -22.68 -7.32
N SER A 139 7.58 -21.81 -7.44
CA SER A 139 6.62 -21.55 -6.36
C SER A 139 5.84 -22.80 -5.94
N ILE A 140 5.48 -23.68 -6.88
CA ILE A 140 4.77 -24.93 -6.58
C ILE A 140 5.66 -25.90 -5.78
N LEU A 141 6.91 -26.07 -6.21
CA LEU A 141 7.87 -26.96 -5.53
C LEU A 141 8.23 -26.41 -4.16
N GLU A 142 8.48 -25.09 -4.03
CA GLU A 142 8.73 -24.44 -2.75
C GLU A 142 7.59 -24.72 -1.75
N SER A 143 6.33 -24.51 -2.19
CA SER A 143 5.17 -24.79 -1.36
C SER A 143 5.02 -26.28 -1.00
N ALA A 144 5.34 -27.19 -1.92
CA ALA A 144 5.25 -28.63 -1.67
C ALA A 144 6.34 -29.16 -0.72
N LEU A 145 7.48 -28.46 -0.64
CA LEU A 145 8.63 -28.83 0.18
C LEU A 145 8.65 -28.16 1.56
N GLU A 146 7.71 -27.27 1.88
CA GLU A 146 7.70 -26.49 3.14
C GLU A 146 7.82 -27.36 4.41
N ASP A 147 7.19 -28.54 4.40
CA ASP A 147 7.21 -29.50 5.53
C ASP A 147 8.34 -30.55 5.44
N GLN A 148 9.15 -30.50 4.39
CA GLN A 148 10.23 -31.46 4.17
C GLN A 148 11.54 -30.98 4.82
N HIS A 149 12.51 -31.88 4.91
CA HIS A 149 13.85 -31.52 5.41
C HIS A 149 14.61 -30.65 4.38
N GLU A 150 15.62 -29.92 4.83
CA GLU A 150 16.36 -28.90 4.05
C GLU A 150 16.89 -29.40 2.69
N ASP A 151 17.32 -30.66 2.59
CA ASP A 151 17.82 -31.25 1.34
C ASP A 151 16.75 -31.96 0.48
N ALA A 152 15.47 -31.82 0.79
CA ALA A 152 14.42 -32.57 0.08
C ALA A 152 14.26 -32.15 -1.38
N ALA A 153 14.61 -30.90 -1.71
CA ALA A 153 14.61 -30.41 -3.08
C ALA A 153 15.55 -31.22 -4.00
N GLU A 154 16.70 -31.66 -3.49
CA GLU A 154 17.69 -32.43 -4.26
C GLU A 154 17.21 -33.86 -4.59
N GLN A 155 16.15 -34.32 -3.95
CA GLN A 155 15.58 -35.65 -4.13
C GLN A 155 14.39 -35.66 -5.10
N ILE A 156 14.01 -34.50 -5.65
CA ILE A 156 12.95 -34.42 -6.64
C ILE A 156 13.42 -35.11 -7.93
N VAL A 157 12.55 -35.95 -8.47
CA VAL A 157 12.79 -36.66 -9.74
C VAL A 157 11.67 -36.30 -10.71
N GLY A 158 12.04 -35.82 -11.90
CA GLY A 158 11.09 -35.51 -12.97
C GLY A 158 10.52 -34.08 -12.94
N ASP A 159 11.16 -33.17 -12.19
CA ASP A 159 10.87 -31.73 -12.22
C ASP A 159 11.05 -31.12 -13.61
N ASP A 160 12.07 -31.54 -14.38
CA ASP A 160 12.23 -31.13 -15.78
C ASP A 160 11.00 -31.48 -16.65
N GLU A 161 10.47 -32.70 -16.49
CA GLU A 161 9.31 -33.17 -17.25
C GLU A 161 8.03 -32.42 -16.84
N LEU A 162 7.87 -32.16 -15.54
CA LEU A 162 6.78 -31.36 -15.00
C LEU A 162 6.87 -29.90 -15.47
N GLY A 163 8.07 -29.31 -15.49
CA GLY A 163 8.33 -27.97 -16.00
C GLY A 163 7.92 -27.83 -17.45
N ALA A 164 8.34 -28.78 -18.30
CA ALA A 164 7.93 -28.78 -19.71
C ALA A 164 6.41 -28.91 -19.90
N ALA A 165 5.73 -29.68 -19.03
CA ALA A 165 4.28 -29.80 -19.05
C ALA A 165 3.58 -28.50 -18.61
N ILE A 166 4.10 -27.84 -17.58
CA ILE A 166 3.63 -26.53 -17.11
C ILE A 166 3.84 -25.45 -18.18
N ASP A 167 5.00 -25.41 -18.81
CA ASP A 167 5.28 -24.47 -19.90
C ASP A 167 4.30 -24.64 -21.06
N LYS A 168 4.02 -25.89 -21.44
CA LYS A 168 3.03 -26.20 -22.46
C LYS A 168 1.61 -25.78 -22.03
N PHE A 169 1.24 -26.01 -20.77
CA PHE A 169 -0.04 -25.56 -20.22
C PHE A 169 -0.15 -24.04 -20.25
N ASN A 170 0.87 -23.33 -19.78
CA ASN A 170 0.95 -21.87 -19.75
C ASN A 170 0.87 -21.27 -21.16
N ALA A 171 1.58 -21.86 -22.13
CA ALA A 171 1.54 -21.42 -23.53
C ALA A 171 0.16 -21.58 -24.18
N ALA A 172 -0.67 -22.51 -23.68
CA ALA A 172 -2.03 -22.72 -24.16
C ALA A 172 -3.08 -21.84 -23.45
N GLN A 173 -2.73 -21.15 -22.36
CA GLN A 173 -3.68 -20.32 -21.63
C GLN A 173 -4.02 -19.04 -22.38
N THR A 174 -5.31 -18.70 -22.40
CA THR A 174 -5.84 -17.43 -22.91
C THR A 174 -6.51 -16.59 -21.81
N CYS A 175 -6.56 -17.12 -20.58
CA CYS A 175 -7.11 -16.43 -19.43
C CYS A 175 -6.19 -15.28 -19.02
N ILE A 176 -6.71 -14.05 -19.05
CA ILE A 176 -5.99 -12.83 -18.69
C ILE A 176 -6.85 -12.08 -17.67
N THR A 177 -6.23 -11.69 -16.56
CA THR A 177 -6.79 -10.68 -15.65
C THR A 177 -6.01 -9.38 -15.80
N TYR A 178 -6.52 -8.28 -15.26
CA TYR A 178 -5.94 -6.96 -15.39
C TYR A 178 -5.80 -6.32 -14.00
N TYR A 179 -4.69 -5.63 -13.77
CA TYR A 179 -4.44 -4.88 -12.53
C TYR A 179 -4.01 -3.44 -12.87
N PRO A 180 -4.46 -2.43 -12.12
CA PRO A 180 -4.05 -1.05 -12.34
C PRO A 180 -2.54 -0.88 -12.15
N ASP A 181 -1.90 -0.18 -13.09
CA ASP A 181 -0.52 0.24 -12.97
C ASP A 181 -0.44 1.63 -12.34
N HIS A 182 -0.33 1.66 -11.01
CA HIS A 182 -0.19 2.92 -10.27
C HIS A 182 1.12 3.68 -10.53
N THR A 183 2.02 3.17 -11.38
CA THR A 183 3.21 3.91 -11.82
C THR A 183 2.95 4.79 -13.04
N LEU A 184 1.80 4.63 -13.70
CA LEU A 184 1.37 5.39 -14.87
C LEU A 184 0.02 6.03 -14.57
N VAL A 185 -0.34 7.10 -15.28
CA VAL A 185 -1.67 7.73 -15.12
C VAL A 185 -2.15 8.33 -16.43
N ILE A 186 -3.45 8.22 -16.70
CA ILE A 186 -4.12 8.88 -17.83
C ILE A 186 -4.99 9.98 -17.26
N VAL A 187 -4.75 11.23 -17.68
CA VAL A 187 -5.50 12.39 -17.20
C VAL A 187 -6.76 12.59 -18.05
N LEU A 188 -7.93 12.63 -17.40
CA LEU A 188 -9.23 12.75 -18.06
C LEU A 188 -9.83 14.15 -17.94
N ASP A 189 -9.49 14.87 -16.86
CA ASP A 189 -9.86 16.25 -16.56
C ASP A 189 -8.67 16.96 -15.88
N GLN A 190 -7.99 17.80 -16.66
CA GLN A 190 -6.75 18.48 -16.24
C GLN A 190 -6.97 19.40 -15.04
N GLU A 191 -8.06 20.17 -15.01
CA GLU A 191 -8.31 21.14 -13.94
C GLU A 191 -8.49 20.43 -12.59
N ARG A 192 -9.26 19.34 -12.58
CA ARG A 192 -9.44 18.54 -11.38
C ARG A 192 -8.21 17.74 -10.99
N PHE A 193 -7.43 17.29 -11.96
CA PHE A 193 -6.16 16.60 -11.71
C PHE A 193 -5.16 17.55 -11.03
N ASP A 194 -5.00 18.76 -11.57
CA ASP A 194 -4.13 19.79 -11.00
C ASP A 194 -4.59 20.20 -9.60
N ALA A 195 -5.90 20.24 -9.34
CA ALA A 195 -6.44 20.53 -8.01
C ALA A 195 -6.10 19.46 -6.96
N ILE A 196 -5.87 18.20 -7.37
CA ILE A 196 -5.41 17.13 -6.48
C ILE A 196 -3.92 17.28 -6.17
N LEU A 197 -3.12 17.60 -7.20
CA LEU A 197 -1.67 17.82 -7.06
C LEU A 197 -1.35 19.12 -6.29
N HIS A 198 -2.16 20.14 -6.47
CA HIS A 198 -1.97 21.47 -5.92
C HIS A 198 -3.24 21.93 -5.21
N PRO A 199 -3.58 21.32 -4.06
CA PRO A 199 -4.74 21.74 -3.30
C PRO A 199 -4.56 23.20 -2.86
N ALA A 200 -5.62 24.00 -3.00
CA ALA A 200 -5.59 25.39 -2.56
C ALA A 200 -5.25 25.48 -1.07
N GLU A 201 -4.39 26.44 -0.70
CA GLU A 201 -4.03 26.67 0.71
C GLU A 201 -5.30 26.97 1.53
N GLY A 202 -5.65 26.04 2.44
CA GLY A 202 -6.73 26.24 3.42
C GLY A 202 -8.09 25.59 3.11
N GLY A 203 -8.18 24.64 2.18
CA GLY A 203 -9.41 23.86 2.00
C GLY A 203 -9.65 22.90 3.17
N GLU A 204 -10.70 23.14 3.96
CA GLU A 204 -11.16 22.27 5.05
C GLU A 204 -11.17 20.80 4.62
N ALA A 205 -10.50 19.95 5.41
CA ALA A 205 -10.53 18.51 5.27
C ALA A 205 -11.99 18.05 5.23
N ARG A 206 -12.40 17.42 4.12
CA ARG A 206 -13.69 16.76 4.03
C ARG A 206 -13.66 15.58 5.01
N SER A 207 -14.40 15.74 6.10
CA SER A 207 -14.68 14.75 7.15
C SER A 207 -15.44 13.55 6.64
#